data_AF-A0AAW2MFC5-F1
#
_entry.id   AF-A0AAW2MFC5-F1
#
_cell.length_a   1.000
_cell.length_b   1.000
_cell.length_c   1.000
_cell.angle_alpha   90.00
_cell.angle_beta   90.00
_cell.angle_gamma   90.00
#
_symmetry.space_group_name_H-M   'P 1'
#
loop_
_entity.id
_entity.type
_entity.pdbx_description
1 polymer ?
#
loop_
_entity_poly.entity_id
_entity_poly.type
_entity_poly.pdbx_seq_one_letter_code
_entity_poly.pdbx_strand_id
1 'polypeptide(L)'
;MGTFTRTVTNVGAANSNYTASIDMPPLISVAIEPAVLTFSAVGETQSFTVKVTGPAISQQPITSGAITWRDGTHAVRSPLVVYNYIPGAPYTLYSEDSTSMPEKKRVLNGLYKDHRSGIIRHS
;
A
#
# COMPACT_ATOMS: atom_id res chain seq x y z
N MET A 1 -8.02 -12.17 -8.92
CA MET A 1 -6.86 -11.36 -9.35
C MET A 1 -7.33 -9.93 -9.58
N GLY A 2 -6.62 -8.94 -9.03
CA GLY A 2 -6.87 -7.53 -9.28
C GLY A 2 -5.67 -6.89 -9.99
N THR A 3 -5.93 -5.96 -10.90
CA THR A 3 -4.90 -5.22 -11.64
C THR A 3 -5.11 -3.73 -11.45
N PHE A 4 -4.06 -3.02 -11.05
CA PHE A 4 -4.11 -1.60 -10.72
C PHE A 4 -3.00 -0.85 -11.44
N THR A 5 -3.37 0.04 -12.36
CA THR A 5 -2.42 0.96 -12.99
C THR A 5 -2.27 2.21 -12.12
N ARG A 6 -1.02 2.64 -11.93
CA ARG A 6 -0.68 3.85 -11.18
C ARG A 6 0.30 4.68 -11.99
N THR A 7 0.16 5.99 -11.90
CA THR A 7 1.07 6.96 -12.46
C THR A 7 1.68 7.76 -11.32
N VAL A 8 2.99 7.97 -11.40
CA VAL A 8 3.76 8.72 -10.40
C VAL A 8 4.52 9.83 -11.10
N THR A 9 4.72 10.95 -10.40
CA THR A 9 5.50 12.10 -10.87
C THR A 9 6.77 12.20 -10.06
N ASN A 10 7.92 12.32 -10.73
CA ASN A 10 9.16 12.67 -10.04
C ASN A 10 9.14 14.13 -9.61
N VAL A 11 9.29 14.42 -8.32
CA VAL A 11 9.51 15.81 -7.84
C VAL A 11 10.86 15.98 -7.14
N GLY A 12 11.74 14.98 -7.27
CA GLY A 12 13.11 14.99 -6.77
C GLY A 12 14.11 15.31 -7.88
N ALA A 13 15.32 14.77 -7.76
CA ALA A 13 16.39 14.98 -8.74
C ALA A 13 16.05 14.32 -10.10
N ALA A 14 16.52 14.98 -11.17
CA ALA A 14 16.55 14.43 -12.52
C ALA A 14 17.54 13.24 -12.61
N ASN A 15 17.39 12.40 -13.64
CA ASN A 15 18.20 11.20 -13.87
C ASN A 15 18.20 10.23 -12.67
N SER A 16 17.02 9.94 -12.13
CA SER A 16 16.83 9.05 -10.99
C SER A 16 16.17 7.73 -11.41
N ASN A 17 16.61 6.64 -10.77
CA ASN A 17 16.07 5.29 -10.98
C ASN A 17 15.49 4.78 -9.67
N TYR A 18 14.23 4.40 -9.68
CA TYR A 18 13.54 3.85 -8.51
C TYR A 18 13.25 2.37 -8.74
N THR A 19 13.76 1.51 -7.87
CA THR A 19 13.47 0.06 -7.89
C THR A 19 12.37 -0.28 -6.89
N ALA A 20 11.37 -1.04 -7.34
CA ALA A 20 10.31 -1.54 -6.49
C ALA A 20 10.78 -2.71 -5.61
N SER A 21 10.29 -2.72 -4.38
CA SER A 21 10.36 -3.85 -3.46
C SER A 21 8.97 -4.07 -2.85
N ILE A 22 8.63 -5.32 -2.61
CA ILE A 22 7.29 -5.72 -2.16
C ILE A 22 7.44 -6.35 -0.79
N ASP A 23 6.63 -5.85 0.15
CA ASP A 23 6.45 -6.42 1.49
C ASP A 23 4.99 -6.86 1.60
N MET A 24 4.74 -8.15 1.52
CA MET A 24 3.40 -8.73 1.55
C MET A 24 3.45 -10.13 2.16
N PRO A 25 2.46 -10.54 2.98
CA PRO A 25 2.41 -11.89 3.52
C PRO A 25 2.35 -12.97 2.44
N PRO A 26 2.86 -14.20 2.71
CA PRO A 26 3.02 -15.26 1.70
C PRO A 26 1.76 -15.69 0.96
N LEU A 27 0.58 -15.46 1.56
CA LEU A 27 -0.71 -15.82 0.98
C LEU A 27 -1.11 -14.92 -0.21
N ILE A 28 -0.49 -13.74 -0.34
CA ILE A 28 -0.80 -12.78 -1.39
C ILE A 28 0.43 -12.61 -2.29
N SER A 29 0.27 -12.93 -3.56
CA SER A 29 1.26 -12.69 -4.60
C SER A 29 1.03 -11.32 -5.23
N VAL A 30 2.09 -10.52 -5.32
CA VAL A 30 2.07 -9.21 -5.98
C VAL A 30 3.16 -9.18 -7.04
N ALA A 31 2.79 -8.77 -8.25
CA ALA A 31 3.71 -8.53 -9.35
C ALA A 31 3.61 -7.06 -9.81
N ILE A 32 4.74 -6.47 -10.19
CA ILE A 32 4.84 -5.10 -10.68
C ILE A 32 5.50 -5.09 -12.05
N GLU A 33 4.99 -4.25 -12.94
CA GLU A 33 5.61 -3.99 -14.24
C GLU A 33 5.46 -2.50 -14.65
N PRO A 34 6.55 -1.79 -14.98
CA PRO A 34 7.95 -2.22 -14.81
C PRO A 34 8.40 -2.19 -13.33
N ALA A 35 9.38 -3.03 -12.97
CA ALA A 35 9.95 -3.07 -11.61
C ALA A 35 10.94 -1.92 -11.32
N VAL A 36 11.36 -1.19 -12.35
CA VAL A 36 12.22 -0.01 -12.26
C VAL A 36 11.56 1.14 -13.00
N LEU A 37 11.49 2.31 -12.35
CA LEU A 37 11.04 3.54 -12.97
C LEU A 37 12.23 4.48 -13.14
N THR A 38 12.45 4.95 -14.36
CA THR A 38 13.52 5.89 -14.70
C THR A 38 12.92 7.24 -15.03
N PHE A 39 13.45 8.29 -14.41
CA PHE A 39 13.05 9.66 -14.66
C PHE A 39 14.26 10.47 -15.12
N SER A 40 14.18 11.01 -16.33
CA SER A 40 15.17 11.90 -16.92
C SER A 40 15.04 13.34 -16.41
N ALA A 41 13.84 13.78 -16.02
CA ALA A 41 13.59 15.15 -15.59
C ALA A 41 12.73 15.26 -14.32
N VAL A 42 12.77 16.43 -13.70
CA VAL A 42 11.84 16.81 -12.63
C VAL A 42 10.47 17.11 -13.25
N GLY A 43 9.41 16.58 -12.66
CA GLY A 43 8.04 16.68 -13.18
C GLY A 43 7.66 15.60 -14.19
N GLU A 44 8.61 14.76 -14.61
CA GLU A 44 8.32 13.63 -15.49
C GLU A 44 7.41 12.61 -14.79
N THR A 45 6.47 12.05 -15.55
CA THR A 45 5.55 11.01 -15.08
C THR A 45 5.92 9.65 -15.65
N GLN A 46 5.79 8.62 -14.82
CA GLN A 46 5.92 7.24 -15.25
C GLN A 46 4.77 6.42 -14.71
N SER A 47 4.37 5.39 -15.46
CA SER A 47 3.27 4.50 -15.07
C SER A 47 3.76 3.08 -14.83
N PHE A 48 3.16 2.42 -13.85
CA PHE A 48 3.37 1.01 -13.57
C PHE A 48 2.05 0.32 -13.26
N THR A 49 2.06 -1.00 -13.41
CA THR A 49 0.92 -1.87 -13.14
C THR A 49 1.25 -2.80 -11.97
N VAL A 50 0.34 -2.86 -11.01
CA VAL A 50 0.37 -3.82 -9.90
C VAL A 50 -0.66 -4.91 -10.17
N LYS A 51 -0.23 -6.17 -10.22
CA LYS A 51 -1.11 -7.33 -10.27
C LYS A 51 -1.10 -8.01 -8.91
N VAL A 52 -2.27 -8.20 -8.32
CA VAL A 52 -2.45 -8.84 -7.01
C VAL A 52 -3.26 -10.12 -7.19
N THR A 53 -2.68 -11.22 -6.74
CA THR A 53 -3.31 -12.55 -6.74
C THR A 53 -3.34 -13.06 -5.32
N GLY A 54 -4.52 -13.43 -4.85
CA GLY A 54 -4.74 -14.03 -3.55
C GLY A 54 -5.44 -15.39 -3.68
N PRO A 55 -5.70 -16.05 -2.55
CA PRO A 55 -6.47 -17.29 -2.52
C PRO A 55 -7.89 -17.10 -3.07
N ALA A 56 -8.60 -18.22 -3.25
CA ALA A 56 -10.02 -18.19 -3.55
C ALA A 56 -10.78 -17.34 -2.52
N ILE A 57 -11.80 -16.62 -2.97
CA ILE A 57 -12.57 -15.72 -2.10
C ILE A 57 -13.24 -16.56 -1.00
N SER A 58 -12.78 -16.41 0.24
CA SER A 58 -13.37 -16.98 1.44
C SER A 58 -13.31 -15.92 2.55
N GLN A 59 -13.86 -16.21 3.74
CA GLN A 59 -13.64 -15.32 4.88
C GLN A 59 -12.16 -15.32 5.22
N GLN A 60 -11.49 -14.19 4.99
CA GLN A 60 -10.06 -14.00 5.21
C GLN A 60 -9.84 -12.75 6.05
N PRO A 61 -8.82 -12.73 6.93
CA PRO A 61 -8.47 -11.51 7.64
C PRO A 61 -8.02 -10.43 6.64
N ILE A 62 -8.30 -9.18 6.98
CA ILE A 62 -7.74 -8.03 6.26
C ILE A 62 -6.22 -8.18 6.29
N THR A 63 -5.62 -8.22 5.11
CA THR A 63 -4.19 -8.41 4.94
C THR A 63 -3.61 -7.11 4.38
N SER A 64 -2.53 -6.62 4.98
CA SER A 64 -1.85 -5.41 4.53
C SER A 64 -0.38 -5.66 4.24
N GLY A 65 0.16 -4.82 3.38
CA GLY A 65 1.55 -4.82 2.96
C GLY A 65 1.90 -3.48 2.32
N ALA A 66 3.01 -3.41 1.61
CA ALA A 66 3.40 -2.22 0.88
C ALA A 66 4.32 -2.51 -0.30
N ILE A 67 4.28 -1.60 -1.28
CA ILE A 67 5.31 -1.45 -2.29
C ILE A 67 6.21 -0.31 -1.85
N THR A 68 7.53 -0.50 -1.85
CA THR A 68 8.49 0.56 -1.58
C THR A 68 9.40 0.76 -2.79
N TRP A 69 9.43 1.98 -3.31
CA TRP A 69 10.32 2.44 -4.37
C TRP A 69 11.57 3.08 -3.77
N ARG A 70 12.76 2.66 -4.18
CA ARG A 70 14.04 3.21 -3.68
C ARG A 70 14.99 3.61 -4.81
N ASP A 71 15.65 4.74 -4.65
CA ASP A 71 16.72 5.23 -5.54
C ASP A 71 18.11 5.22 -4.86
N GLY A 72 18.20 4.64 -3.65
CA GLY A 72 19.39 4.62 -2.80
C GLY A 72 19.40 5.70 -1.71
N THR A 73 18.71 6.83 -1.91
CA THR A 73 18.62 7.93 -0.93
C THR A 73 17.21 8.08 -0.37
N HIS A 74 16.21 7.99 -1.24
CA HIS A 74 14.80 8.11 -0.94
C HIS A 74 14.13 6.73 -0.88
N ALA A 75 13.13 6.62 -0.03
CA ALA A 75 12.25 5.47 0.04
C ALA A 75 10.79 5.95 0.02
N VAL A 76 10.08 5.62 -1.04
CA VAL A 76 8.69 6.04 -1.25
C VAL A 76 7.78 4.82 -1.09
N ARG A 77 6.93 4.84 -0.06
CA ARG A 77 6.09 3.70 0.34
C ARG A 77 4.64 3.90 -0.09
N SER A 78 4.08 2.89 -0.77
CA SER A 78 2.68 2.79 -1.18
C SER A 78 2.01 1.62 -0.45
N PRO A 79 1.06 1.86 0.48
CA PRO A 79 0.35 0.81 1.17
C PRO A 79 -0.53 -0.03 0.23
N LEU A 80 -0.60 -1.34 0.50
CA LEU A 80 -1.52 -2.27 -0.13
C LEU A 80 -2.40 -2.89 0.94
N VAL A 81 -3.72 -2.89 0.72
CA VAL A 81 -4.70 -3.53 1.61
C VAL A 81 -5.56 -4.46 0.78
N VAL A 82 -5.60 -5.73 1.17
CA VAL A 82 -6.41 -6.77 0.54
C VAL A 82 -7.48 -7.19 1.54
N TYR A 83 -8.73 -7.12 1.10
CA TYR A 83 -9.89 -7.57 1.86
C TYR A 83 -10.88 -8.23 0.89
N ASN A 84 -11.60 -9.21 1.41
CA ASN A 84 -12.70 -9.85 0.72
C ASN A 84 -14.01 -9.16 1.10
N TYR A 85 -14.91 -9.00 0.13
CA TYR A 85 -16.29 -8.64 0.37
C TYR A 85 -17.15 -9.83 -0.04
N ILE A 86 -17.83 -10.46 0.92
CA ILE A 86 -18.75 -11.56 0.69
C ILE A 86 -20.16 -10.99 0.74
N PRO A 87 -20.85 -10.84 -0.41
CA PRO A 87 -22.23 -10.37 -0.43
C PRO A 87 -23.13 -11.28 0.43
N GLY A 88 -23.85 -10.71 1.39
CA GLY A 88 -24.80 -11.43 2.24
C GLY A 88 -24.25 -12.01 3.54
N ALA A 89 -22.96 -11.85 3.84
CA ALA A 89 -22.42 -12.20 5.17
C ALA A 89 -22.66 -11.03 6.16
N PRO A 90 -23.36 -11.22 7.29
CA PRO A 90 -23.49 -10.19 8.31
C PRO A 90 -22.12 -9.91 8.96
N TYR A 91 -21.76 -8.64 9.08
CA TYR A 91 -20.51 -8.16 9.69
C TYR A 91 -20.50 -8.33 11.23
N THR A 92 -20.70 -9.53 11.76
CA THR A 92 -20.59 -9.79 13.21
C THR A 92 -20.30 -11.26 13.50
N LEU A 93 -19.03 -11.69 13.43
CA LEU A 93 -18.56 -12.90 14.13
C LEU A 93 -17.07 -12.74 14.50
N TYR A 94 -16.78 -11.82 15.43
CA TYR A 94 -15.73 -12.14 16.38
C TYR A 94 -16.29 -13.29 17.21
N SER A 95 -15.61 -14.43 17.21
CA SER A 95 -15.91 -15.53 18.12
C SER A 95 -16.02 -14.98 19.54
N GLU A 96 -17.19 -15.14 20.15
CA GLU A 96 -17.41 -14.97 21.58
C GLU A 96 -16.58 -16.01 22.34
N ASP A 97 -15.29 -15.75 22.52
CA ASP A 97 -14.55 -16.26 23.68
C ASP A 97 -13.88 -15.06 24.34
N SER A 98 -14.66 -14.45 25.23
CA SER A 98 -14.32 -13.25 25.96
C SER A 98 -13.69 -13.64 27.29
N THR A 99 -12.35 -13.63 27.34
CA THR A 99 -11.62 -13.35 28.58
C THR A 99 -10.84 -12.05 28.45
N SER A 100 -11.57 -10.98 28.80
CA SER A 100 -11.13 -9.73 29.43
C SER A 100 -9.72 -9.19 29.13
N MET A 101 -9.65 -8.02 28.51
CA MET A 101 -8.75 -6.95 28.96
C MET A 101 -9.42 -5.58 28.78
N PRO A 102 -9.19 -4.62 29.69
CA PRO A 102 -10.05 -3.46 29.86
C PRO A 102 -9.82 -2.41 28.77
N GLU A 103 -10.91 -1.75 28.38
CA GLU A 103 -10.93 -0.64 27.45
C GLU A 103 -10.18 0.57 28.04
N LYS A 104 -8.96 0.81 27.56
CA LYS A 104 -8.25 2.07 27.83
C LYS A 104 -8.56 3.04 26.69
N LYS A 105 -9.52 3.95 26.91
CA LYS A 105 -9.78 5.10 26.04
C LYS A 105 -8.47 5.87 25.79
N ARG A 106 -7.88 5.70 24.61
CA ARG A 106 -6.85 6.62 24.12
C ARG A 106 -7.56 7.80 23.49
N VAL A 107 -7.63 8.89 24.25
CA VAL A 107 -7.94 10.22 23.72
C VAL A 107 -6.80 10.59 22.76
N LEU A 108 -7.08 10.61 21.45
CA LEU A 108 -6.15 11.14 20.46
C LEU A 108 -6.29 12.66 20.39
N ASN A 109 -5.69 13.33 21.38
CA ASN A 109 -5.32 14.74 21.24
C ASN A 109 -3.97 14.79 20.54
N GLY A 110 -3.92 15.22 19.28
CA GLY A 110 -2.67 15.34 18.55
C GLY A 110 -2.88 15.93 17.17
N LEU A 111 -2.81 17.27 17.11
CA LEU A 111 -2.79 18.09 15.90
C LEU A 111 -1.95 17.44 14.79
N TYR A 112 -2.58 17.14 13.66
CA TYR A 112 -1.89 16.80 12.42
C TYR A 112 -1.04 18.00 12.00
N LYS A 113 0.26 17.98 12.34
CA LYS A 113 1.23 18.92 11.82
C LYS A 113 1.71 18.40 10.48
N ASP A 114 1.26 19.08 9.42
CA ASP A 114 1.71 18.90 8.04
C ASP A 114 3.22 19.21 7.97
N HIS A 115 4.05 18.17 7.90
CA HIS A 115 5.43 18.30 7.48
C HIS A 115 5.49 18.04 5.97
N ARG A 116 5.42 19.14 5.21
CA ARG A 116 5.61 19.16 3.76
C ARG A 116 7.04 18.78 3.38
N SER A 117 7.28 17.50 3.21
CA SER A 117 8.42 16.98 2.44
C SER A 117 8.06 15.58 1.93
N GLY A 118 7.32 15.49 0.82
CA GLY A 118 6.81 14.20 0.37
C GLY A 118 6.16 14.23 -1.00
N ILE A 119 6.94 13.75 -1.96
CA ILE A 119 6.63 13.41 -3.35
C ILE A 119 5.43 12.46 -3.39
N ILE A 120 4.28 12.91 -3.90
CA ILE A 120 3.24 12.19 -4.66
C ILE A 120 1.91 12.92 -4.46
N ARG A 121 1.39 13.51 -5.53
CA ARG A 121 -0.04 13.80 -5.65
C ARG A 121 -0.68 12.62 -6.36
N HIS A 122 -1.63 11.97 -5.70
CA HIS A 122 -2.54 11.03 -6.35
C HIS A 122 -3.62 11.84 -7.07
N SER A 123 -3.76 11.63 -8.38
CA SER A 123 -4.95 11.98 -9.15
C SER A 123 -5.79 10.73 -9.38
#